data_AF-A0A024GJ75-F1
#
_entry.id   AF-A0A024GJ75-F1
#
_cell.length_a   1.000
_cell.length_b   1.000
_cell.length_c   1.000
_cell.angle_alpha   90.00
_cell.angle_beta   90.00
_cell.angle_gamma   90.00
#
_symmetry.space_group_name_H-M   'P 1'
#
loop_
_entity.id
_entity.type
_entity.pdbx_description
1 polymer ?
#
loop_
_entity_poly.entity_id
_entity_poly.type
_entity_poly.pdbx_seq_one_letter_code
_entity_poly.pdbx_strand_id
1 'polypeptide(L)'
;MVFIGPFAHDSNIFPWRESSADLVHIPHEKTGLVDAFSLRCALQNHTSESLKIRVSSVASNAKGVLADVDLITPFMHKFKALAFWYHATTAPHTAIDMNSVSTCGADVSRDAINFSIHKLVGGPGSPGVFVVKKKLLHRTAEKNGPKTVKYQPQ
;
A
#
# COMPACT_ATOMS: atom_id res chain seq x y z
N MET A 1 12.54 -3.45 4.56
CA MET A 1 11.99 -2.45 5.50
C MET A 1 10.56 -2.06 5.13
N VAL A 2 9.65 -2.02 6.10
CA VAL A 2 8.25 -1.63 5.91
C VAL A 2 7.88 -0.46 6.84
N PHE A 3 7.43 0.65 6.26
CA PHE A 3 6.97 1.83 6.97
C PHE A 3 5.45 1.78 7.15
N ILE A 4 5.01 1.66 8.39
CA ILE A 4 3.60 1.58 8.75
C ILE A 4 3.07 2.99 8.94
N GLY A 5 2.21 3.43 8.01
CA GLY A 5 1.51 4.70 8.12
C GLY A 5 0.49 4.70 9.25
N PRO A 6 0.04 5.90 9.68
CA PRO A 6 -0.97 5.99 10.73
C PRO A 6 -2.29 5.36 10.29
N PHE A 7 -3.03 4.81 11.25
CA PHE A 7 -4.34 4.17 11.03
C PHE A 7 -4.30 2.97 10.06
N ALA A 8 -3.12 2.40 9.82
CA ALA A 8 -3.02 1.10 9.17
C ALA A 8 -3.83 0.08 9.97
N HIS A 9 -4.77 -0.58 9.29
CA HIS A 9 -5.60 -1.61 9.90
C HIS A 9 -4.74 -2.85 10.21
N ASP A 10 -4.99 -3.55 11.32
CA ASP A 10 -4.16 -4.70 11.73
C ASP A 10 -4.06 -5.77 10.63
N SER A 11 -5.16 -6.04 9.90
CA SER A 11 -5.16 -6.96 8.76
C SER A 11 -4.17 -6.60 7.65
N ASN A 12 -3.79 -5.32 7.54
CA ASN A 12 -2.83 -4.82 6.59
C ASN A 12 -1.39 -4.88 7.14
N ILE A 13 -1.22 -4.98 8.47
CA ILE A 13 0.07 -5.06 9.16
C ILE A 13 0.50 -6.51 9.36
N PHE A 14 -0.43 -7.41 9.68
CA PHE A 14 -0.15 -8.83 9.98
C PHE A 14 0.76 -9.51 8.95
N PRO A 15 0.53 -9.41 7.62
CA PRO A 15 1.40 -10.06 6.64
C PRO A 15 2.86 -9.59 6.72
N TRP A 16 3.09 -8.32 7.08
CA TRP A 16 4.44 -7.77 7.24
C TRP A 16 5.06 -8.19 8.56
N ARG A 17 4.27 -8.28 9.63
CA ARG A 17 4.74 -8.75 10.93
C ARG A 17 5.13 -10.22 10.92
N GLU A 18 4.42 -11.03 10.16
CA GLU A 18 4.72 -12.46 9.98
C GLU A 18 5.83 -12.70 8.95
N SER A 19 6.14 -11.69 8.14
CA SER A 19 7.34 -11.70 7.30
C SER A 19 8.59 -11.36 8.11
N SER A 20 9.77 -11.67 7.56
CA SER A 20 11.06 -11.23 8.14
C SER A 20 11.38 -9.75 7.90
N ALA A 21 10.36 -8.91 7.71
CA ALA A 21 10.54 -7.48 7.44
C ALA A 21 10.59 -6.68 8.74
N ASP A 22 11.59 -5.79 8.82
CA ASP A 22 11.62 -4.77 9.87
C ASP A 22 10.49 -3.75 9.67
N LEU A 23 9.77 -3.44 10.74
CA LEU A 23 8.64 -2.52 10.75
C LEU A 23 9.02 -1.21 11.43
N VAL A 24 8.78 -0.08 10.77
CA VAL A 24 8.95 1.27 11.31
C VAL A 24 7.61 1.99 11.31
N HIS A 25 7.10 2.30 12.49
CA HIS A 25 5.83 3.03 12.64
C HIS A 25 6.04 4.53 12.46
N ILE A 26 5.28 5.14 11.56
CA ILE A 26 5.29 6.58 11.31
C ILE A 26 4.12 7.23 12.04
N PRO A 27 4.36 8.22 12.91
CA PRO A 27 3.31 8.88 13.66
C PRO A 27 2.40 9.73 12.76
N HIS A 28 1.26 10.14 13.31
CA HIS A 28 0.40 11.15 12.72
C HIS A 28 0.51 12.48 13.46
N GLU A 29 0.25 13.56 12.76
CA GLU A 29 0.07 14.89 13.32
C GLU A 29 -1.27 14.97 14.07
N LYS A 30 -1.48 16.06 14.84
CA LYS A 30 -2.74 16.28 15.59
C LYS A 30 -3.99 16.27 14.69
N THR A 31 -3.82 16.66 13.43
CA THR A 31 -4.86 16.66 12.37
C THR A 31 -5.26 15.26 11.93
N GLY A 32 -4.49 14.21 12.28
CA GLY A 32 -4.67 12.86 11.78
C GLY A 32 -4.04 12.61 10.42
N LEU A 33 -3.25 13.55 9.89
CA LEU A 33 -2.43 13.32 8.71
C LEU A 33 -1.10 12.68 9.09
N VAL A 34 -0.40 12.07 8.13
CA VAL A 34 0.94 11.53 8.41
C VAL A 34 1.91 12.65 8.75
N ASP A 35 2.75 12.43 9.76
CA ASP A 35 3.87 13.33 10.03
C ASP A 35 4.92 13.18 8.92
N ALA A 36 4.97 14.19 8.03
CA ALA A 36 5.87 14.21 6.89
C ALA A 36 7.34 14.31 7.31
N PHE A 37 7.64 14.96 8.44
CA PHE A 37 9.00 15.09 8.96
C PHE A 37 9.50 13.73 9.47
N SER A 38 8.71 13.07 10.30
CA SER A 38 9.04 11.73 10.81
C SER A 38 9.18 10.71 9.68
N LEU A 39 8.29 10.75 8.67
CA LEU A 39 8.40 9.92 7.48
C LEU A 39 9.72 10.16 6.73
N ARG A 40 10.08 11.43 6.52
CA ARG A 40 11.33 11.80 5.84
C ARG A 40 12.55 11.28 6.58
N CYS A 41 12.62 11.51 7.89
CA CYS A 41 13.71 11.03 8.73
C CYS A 41 13.85 9.51 8.65
N ALA A 42 12.73 8.79 8.77
CA ALA A 42 12.73 7.33 8.65
C ALA A 42 13.25 6.86 7.27
N LEU A 43 12.81 7.48 6.18
CA LEU A 43 13.28 7.13 4.84
C LEU A 43 14.77 7.45 4.62
N GLN A 44 15.28 8.53 5.22
CA GLN A 44 16.69 8.92 5.16
C GLN A 44 17.58 7.95 5.93
N ASN A 45 17.17 7.54 7.12
CA ASN A 45 17.90 6.61 7.97
C ASN A 45 18.00 5.20 7.39
N HIS A 46 17.09 4.85 6.48
CA HIS A 46 17.02 3.54 5.84
C HIS A 46 17.34 3.61 4.34
N THR A 47 18.15 4.57 3.89
CA THR A 47 18.49 4.73 2.47
C THR A 47 19.21 3.53 1.87
N SER A 48 20.00 2.81 2.67
CA SER A 48 20.75 1.60 2.28
C SER A 48 19.86 0.36 2.05
N GLU A 49 18.62 0.38 2.51
CA GLU A 49 17.69 -0.73 2.34
C GLU A 49 17.35 -0.94 0.85
N SER A 50 17.52 -2.18 0.39
CA SER A 50 17.23 -2.56 -1.01
C SER A 50 15.74 -2.51 -1.34
N LEU A 51 14.88 -2.76 -0.34
CA LEU A 51 13.43 -2.74 -0.49
C LEU A 51 12.79 -1.96 0.67
N LYS A 52 12.10 -0.88 0.28
CA LYS A 52 11.35 0.01 1.16
C LYS A 52 9.91 0.05 0.70
N ILE A 53 8.99 -0.33 1.57
CA ILE A 53 7.56 -0.32 1.29
C ILE A 53 6.88 0.50 2.36
N ARG A 54 6.01 1.42 1.97
CA ARG A 54 5.06 2.03 2.89
C ARG A 54 3.71 1.36 2.75
N VAL A 55 3.07 1.10 3.88
CA VAL A 55 1.76 0.49 3.97
C VAL A 55 0.87 1.43 4.78
N SER A 56 -0.23 1.91 4.20
CA SER A 56 -1.10 2.91 4.85
C SER A 56 -2.55 2.74 4.43
N SER A 57 -3.48 3.06 5.33
CA SER A 57 -4.89 3.22 4.95
C SER A 57 -5.10 4.56 4.23
N VAL A 58 -6.04 4.61 3.29
CA VAL A 58 -6.43 5.85 2.59
C VAL A 58 -7.26 6.78 3.47
N ALA A 59 -7.98 6.25 4.46
CA ALA A 59 -8.66 7.03 5.48
C ALA A 59 -8.46 6.45 6.87
N SER A 60 -8.58 7.31 7.88
CA SER A 60 -8.73 6.92 9.27
C SER A 60 -10.13 6.39 9.54
N ASN A 61 -10.25 5.16 10.06
CA ASN A 61 -11.54 4.59 10.45
C ASN A 61 -12.17 5.30 11.66
N ALA A 62 -11.35 5.93 12.52
CA ALA A 62 -11.82 6.55 13.75
C ALA A 62 -12.35 7.98 13.51
N LYS A 63 -11.71 8.73 12.60
CA LYS A 63 -12.00 10.16 12.38
C LYS A 63 -12.47 10.50 10.97
N GLY A 64 -12.42 9.56 10.03
CA GLY A 64 -12.76 9.80 8.62
C GLY A 64 -11.77 10.68 7.85
N VAL A 65 -10.63 11.03 8.44
CA VAL A 65 -9.60 11.87 7.79
C VAL A 65 -8.97 11.09 6.62
N LEU A 66 -8.97 11.71 5.44
CA LEU A 66 -8.35 11.17 4.23
C LEU A 66 -6.84 11.49 4.23
N ALA A 67 -6.05 10.49 3.89
CA ALA A 67 -4.63 10.67 3.60
C ALA A 67 -4.48 11.36 2.24
N ASP A 68 -3.53 12.29 2.15
CA ASP A 68 -3.15 12.91 0.88
C ASP A 68 -2.28 11.94 0.07
N VAL A 69 -2.94 11.01 -0.62
CA VAL A 69 -2.26 9.94 -1.36
C VAL A 69 -1.40 10.51 -2.49
N ASP A 70 -1.85 11.59 -3.12
CA ASP A 70 -1.18 12.19 -4.27
C ASP A 70 0.01 13.06 -3.84
N LEU A 71 0.06 13.51 -2.58
CA LEU A 71 1.26 14.08 -1.97
C LEU A 71 2.26 13.00 -1.53
N ILE A 72 1.76 11.94 -0.89
CA ILE A 72 2.59 10.93 -0.22
C ILE A 72 3.24 9.97 -1.22
N THR A 73 2.50 9.51 -2.23
CA THR A 73 2.99 8.53 -3.22
C THR A 73 4.24 9.03 -3.96
N PRO A 74 4.25 10.23 -4.58
CA PRO A 74 5.45 10.73 -5.25
C PRO A 74 6.58 11.03 -4.25
N PHE A 75 6.25 11.39 -3.01
CA PHE A 75 7.24 11.54 -1.96
C PHE A 75 7.95 10.21 -1.66
N MET A 76 7.23 9.09 -1.55
CA MET A 76 7.83 7.76 -1.40
C MET A 76 8.73 7.41 -2.61
N HIS A 77 8.26 7.68 -3.83
CA HIS A 77 9.01 7.41 -5.05
C HIS A 77 10.36 8.16 -5.10
N LYS A 78 10.43 9.41 -4.58
CA LYS A 78 11.69 10.16 -4.48
C LYS A 78 12.76 9.44 -3.65
N PHE A 79 12.36 8.62 -2.70
CA PHE A 79 13.26 7.80 -1.88
C PHE A 79 13.45 6.37 -2.40
N LYS A 80 13.02 6.10 -3.65
CA LYS A 80 12.98 4.75 -4.26
C LYS A 80 12.22 3.74 -3.40
N ALA A 81 11.14 4.19 -2.77
CA ALA A 81 10.29 3.39 -1.92
C ALA A 81 8.91 3.23 -2.54
N LEU A 82 8.29 2.08 -2.29
CA LEU A 82 6.98 1.72 -2.85
C LEU A 82 5.84 2.20 -1.95
N ALA A 83 4.71 2.59 -2.54
CA ALA A 83 3.54 3.08 -1.82
C ALA A 83 2.33 2.12 -1.96
N PHE A 84 2.00 1.41 -0.88
CA PHE A 84 0.89 0.45 -0.81
C PHE A 84 -0.27 1.07 -0.01
N TRP A 85 -1.45 1.08 -0.63
CA TRP A 85 -2.62 1.79 -0.11
C TRP A 85 -3.80 0.86 0.16
N TYR A 86 -4.31 0.92 1.38
CA TYR A 86 -5.47 0.15 1.81
C TYR A 86 -6.73 1.01 1.83
N HIS A 87 -7.66 0.71 0.93
CA HIS A 87 -8.99 1.30 0.94
C HIS A 87 -9.88 0.52 1.91
N ALA A 88 -9.57 0.64 3.21
CA ALA A 88 -10.24 -0.11 4.27
C ALA A 88 -11.72 0.25 4.40
N THR A 89 -12.03 1.53 4.44
CA THR A 89 -13.39 2.08 4.61
C THR A 89 -13.78 2.97 3.45
N THR A 90 -12.83 3.36 2.61
CA THR A 90 -13.04 4.26 1.48
C THR A 90 -13.48 3.53 0.22
N ALA A 91 -13.24 2.22 0.09
CA ALA A 91 -13.58 1.47 -1.12
C ALA A 91 -15.04 1.65 -1.61
N PRO A 92 -16.07 1.72 -0.74
CA PRO A 92 -17.45 1.98 -1.18
C PRO A 92 -17.74 3.45 -1.53
N HIS A 93 -16.85 4.38 -1.17
CA HIS A 93 -17.13 5.82 -1.17
C HIS A 93 -16.22 6.63 -2.10
N THR A 94 -15.09 6.07 -2.52
CA THR A 94 -14.08 6.76 -3.32
C THR A 94 -13.72 5.95 -4.54
N ALA A 95 -13.38 6.63 -5.64
CA ALA A 95 -12.75 5.98 -6.77
C ALA A 95 -11.43 5.30 -6.34
N ILE A 96 -11.27 4.03 -6.69
CA ILE A 96 -10.03 3.30 -6.52
C ILE A 96 -9.27 3.38 -7.84
N ASP A 97 -8.25 4.23 -7.89
CA ASP A 97 -7.47 4.48 -9.10
C ASP A 97 -6.00 4.13 -8.88
N MET A 98 -5.53 3.12 -9.59
CA MET A 98 -4.16 2.64 -9.55
C MET A 98 -3.18 3.60 -10.23
N ASN A 99 -3.63 4.30 -11.28
CA ASN A 99 -2.79 5.07 -12.19
C ASN A 99 -3.28 6.51 -12.30
N SER A 100 -3.55 7.13 -11.16
CA SER A 100 -3.93 8.55 -11.12
C SER A 100 -2.86 9.41 -11.79
N VAL A 101 -3.33 10.49 -12.41
CA VAL A 101 -2.47 11.41 -13.16
C VAL A 101 -2.34 12.70 -12.35
N SER A 102 -1.10 13.09 -12.06
CA SER A 102 -0.82 14.36 -11.39
C SER A 102 -0.91 15.53 -12.36
N THR A 103 -1.44 16.66 -11.90
CA THR A 103 -1.45 17.92 -12.64
C THR A 103 -0.06 18.56 -12.74
N CYS A 104 0.86 18.26 -11.83
CA CYS A 104 2.22 18.81 -11.80
C CYS A 104 3.29 17.86 -12.37
N GLY A 105 2.87 16.76 -13.02
CA GLY A 105 3.77 15.79 -13.65
C GLY A 105 4.47 14.83 -12.69
N ALA A 106 4.15 14.87 -11.39
CA ALA A 106 4.69 13.91 -10.42
C ALA A 106 4.08 12.51 -10.62
N ASP A 107 4.88 11.45 -10.41
CA ASP A 107 4.35 10.08 -10.42
C ASP A 107 3.56 9.80 -9.14
N VAL A 108 2.24 9.92 -9.23
CA VAL A 108 1.28 9.62 -8.16
C VAL A 108 0.64 8.23 -8.32
N SER A 109 1.13 7.42 -9.26
CA SER A 109 0.58 6.09 -9.50
C SER A 109 0.93 5.16 -8.35
N ARG A 110 -0.08 4.50 -7.77
CA ARG A 110 0.07 3.65 -6.58
C ARG A 110 0.79 2.36 -6.96
N ASP A 111 1.61 1.80 -6.08
CA ASP A 111 2.38 0.58 -6.40
C ASP A 111 1.60 -0.70 -6.12
N ALA A 112 0.81 -0.67 -5.04
CA ALA A 112 -0.22 -1.64 -4.79
C ALA A 112 -1.42 -1.01 -4.08
N ILE A 113 -2.59 -1.61 -4.28
CA ILE A 113 -3.84 -1.28 -3.61
C ILE A 113 -4.45 -2.56 -3.07
N ASN A 114 -4.91 -2.53 -1.82
CA ASN A 114 -5.83 -3.53 -1.29
C ASN A 114 -7.16 -2.92 -0.86
N PHE A 115 -8.20 -3.72 -0.90
CA PHE A 115 -9.50 -3.41 -0.31
C PHE A 115 -10.27 -4.69 0.02
N SER A 116 -11.23 -4.57 0.93
CA SER A 116 -12.03 -5.70 1.41
C SER A 116 -13.44 -5.65 0.83
N ILE A 117 -13.83 -6.65 0.04
CA ILE A 117 -15.17 -6.67 -0.59
C ILE A 117 -16.28 -6.78 0.46
N HIS A 118 -16.01 -7.39 1.62
CA HIS A 118 -17.01 -7.54 2.68
C HIS A 118 -17.40 -6.22 3.36
N LYS A 119 -16.80 -5.10 2.96
CA LYS A 119 -17.17 -3.75 3.36
C LYS A 119 -17.95 -2.99 2.27
N LEU A 120 -18.14 -3.60 1.09
CA LEU A 120 -19.03 -3.15 0.04
C LEU A 120 -20.41 -3.79 0.21
N VAL A 121 -21.37 -3.34 -0.61
CA VAL A 121 -22.80 -3.74 -0.58
C VAL A 121 -23.03 -5.26 -0.73
N GLY A 122 -22.01 -6.05 -1.10
CA GLY A 122 -22.08 -7.51 -1.29
C GLY A 122 -21.89 -8.40 -0.04
N GLY A 123 -21.51 -7.84 1.11
CA GLY A 123 -21.65 -8.52 2.41
C GLY A 123 -20.58 -9.53 2.87
N PRO A 124 -20.78 -10.13 4.07
CA PRO A 124 -19.82 -10.96 4.80
C PRO A 124 -19.34 -12.20 4.02
N GLY A 125 -18.08 -12.60 4.23
CA GLY A 125 -17.49 -13.80 3.60
C GLY A 125 -16.89 -13.58 2.22
N SER A 126 -16.94 -12.36 1.68
CA SER A 126 -16.31 -12.03 0.40
C SER A 126 -14.80 -11.75 0.53
N PRO A 127 -13.99 -12.11 -0.49
CA PRO A 127 -12.54 -12.05 -0.41
C PRO A 127 -12.00 -10.61 -0.39
N GLY A 128 -10.74 -10.48 0.05
CA GLY A 128 -9.97 -9.26 -0.18
C GLY A 128 -9.47 -9.21 -1.63
N VAL A 129 -9.36 -8.01 -2.18
CA VAL A 129 -8.73 -7.75 -3.48
C VAL A 129 -7.40 -7.08 -3.24
N PHE A 130 -6.37 -7.57 -3.91
CA PHE A 130 -5.04 -6.96 -3.96
C PHE A 130 -4.62 -6.74 -5.41
N VAL A 131 -4.39 -5.48 -5.75
CA VAL A 131 -3.96 -5.02 -7.06
C VAL A 131 -2.52 -4.53 -6.92
N VAL A 132 -1.62 -5.00 -7.78
CA VAL A 132 -0.20 -4.63 -7.72
C VAL A 132 0.33 -4.41 -9.13
N LYS A 133 1.23 -3.43 -9.31
CA LYS A 133 1.84 -3.20 -10.61
C LYS A 133 2.67 -4.41 -11.04
N LYS A 134 2.45 -4.88 -12.26
CA LYS A 134 3.16 -6.03 -12.84
C LYS A 134 4.69 -5.90 -12.77
N LYS A 135 5.23 -4.68 -12.91
CA LYS A 135 6.67 -4.40 -12.84
C LYS A 135 7.32 -4.78 -11.49
N LEU A 136 6.53 -4.88 -10.42
CA LEU A 136 6.96 -5.24 -9.07
C LEU A 136 6.94 -6.76 -8.84
N LEU A 137 6.28 -7.51 -9.73
CA LEU A 137 6.21 -8.96 -9.66
C LEU A 137 7.43 -9.54 -10.38
N HIS A 138 8.48 -9.81 -9.61
CA HIS A 138 9.59 -10.60 -10.08
C HIS A 138 9.25 -12.07 -9.94
N ARG A 139 9.45 -12.84 -11.01
CA ARG A 139 9.28 -14.29 -10.96
C ARG A 139 10.43 -14.85 -10.13
N THR A 140 10.19 -15.18 -8.87
CA THR A 140 11.03 -16.14 -8.17
C THR A 140 10.79 -17.47 -8.84
N ALA A 141 11.67 -17.84 -9.76
CA ALA A 141 11.70 -19.20 -10.28
C ALA A 141 12.19 -20.11 -9.15
N GLU A 142 11.31 -20.43 -8.20
CA GLU A 142 11.47 -21.71 -7.51
C GLU A 142 11.37 -22.77 -8.61
N LYS A 143 12.45 -23.52 -8.82
CA LYS A 143 12.52 -24.61 -9.80
C LYS A 143 11.45 -25.70 -9.57
N ASN A 144 10.64 -25.60 -8.51
CA ASN A 144 9.66 -26.61 -8.09
C ASN A 144 8.21 -26.10 -7.88
N GLY A 145 7.85 -24.91 -8.37
CA GLY A 145 6.44 -24.48 -8.35
C GLY A 145 5.57 -25.26 -9.35
N PRO A 146 4.28 -25.51 -9.05
CA PRO A 146 3.40 -26.28 -9.93
C PRO A 146 3.36 -25.64 -11.33
N LYS A 147 3.68 -26.45 -12.34
CA LYS A 147 3.71 -26.02 -13.74
C LYS A 147 2.35 -25.44 -14.09
N THR A 148 2.34 -24.19 -14.55
CA THR A 148 1.13 -23.53 -15.06
C THR A 148 0.59 -24.38 -16.20
N VAL A 149 -0.57 -25.01 -16.01
CA VAL A 149 -1.27 -25.72 -17.08
C VAL A 149 -1.71 -24.67 -18.08
N LYS A 150 -1.12 -24.69 -19.27
CA LYS A 150 -1.59 -23.87 -20.38
C LYS A 150 -2.93 -24.43 -20.83
N TYR A 151 -3.98 -23.61 -20.77
CA TYR A 151 -5.27 -23.92 -21.35
C TYR A 151 -5.11 -24.10 -22.86
N GLN A 152 -5.49 -25.27 -23.37
CA GLN A 152 -5.67 -25.51 -24.81
C GLN A 152 -7.18 -25.58 -25.07
N PRO A 153 -7.73 -24.71 -25.92
CA PRO A 153 -9.12 -24.86 -26.35
C PRO A 153 -9.25 -26.10 -27.24
N GLN A 154 -10.34 -26.85 -27.03
CA GLN A 154 -10.78 -27.94 -27.91
C GLN A 154 -11.40 -27.38 -29.19
#